data_AF-B0E1M3-F1
#
_entry.id   AF-B0E1M3-F1
#
_cell.length_a   1.000
_cell.length_b   1.000
_cell.length_c   1.000
_cell.angle_alpha   90.00
_cell.angle_beta   90.00
_cell.angle_gamma   90.00
#
_symmetry.space_group_name_H-M   'P 1'
#
loop_
_entity.id
_entity.type
_entity.pdbx_description
1 polymer ?
#
loop_
_entity_poly.entity_id
_entity_poly.type
_entity_poly.pdbx_seq_one_letter_code
_entity_poly.pdbx_strand_id
1 'polypeptide(L)'
;MCASLWNLLNVKGLNLRYLWKLLDINNQLTAGFNQMNQQLAVALAISRNTRVLAHNRLHDVPRAYRPLYKTIPGNGLNLANHIYANFANVQDILIAPAEEPAVGTVPPNFSTNFSAYTTADFVRLIIFYNEDFGIVVGDTIESSINKLCGFLTY
;
A
#
# COMPACT_ATOMS: atom_id res chain seq x y z
N MET A 1 -31.49 -23.00 4.73
CA MET A 1 -32.34 -21.81 4.47
C MET A 1 -32.58 -21.50 2.97
N CYS A 2 -32.13 -22.34 2.01
CA CYS A 2 -32.31 -22.05 0.57
C CYS A 2 -33.65 -22.51 -0.06
N ALA A 3 -34.47 -23.30 0.64
CA ALA A 3 -35.69 -23.87 0.08
C ALA A 3 -36.88 -22.88 -0.01
N SER A 4 -36.92 -21.83 0.84
CA SER A 4 -38.03 -20.87 0.87
C SER A 4 -37.95 -19.81 -0.25
N LEU A 5 -36.74 -19.46 -0.70
CA LEU A 5 -36.52 -18.54 -1.83
C LEU A 5 -36.95 -19.16 -3.16
N TRP A 6 -36.79 -20.48 -3.32
CA TRP A 6 -37.13 -21.20 -4.55
C TRP A 6 -38.65 -21.21 -4.81
N ASN A 7 -39.47 -21.38 -3.77
CA ASN A 7 -40.93 -21.36 -3.89
C ASN A 7 -41.50 -19.95 -4.13
N LEU A 8 -40.83 -18.89 -3.65
CA LEU A 8 -41.24 -17.50 -3.90
C LEU A 8 -41.00 -17.04 -5.34
N LEU A 9 -39.96 -17.57 -5.99
CA LEU A 9 -39.61 -17.25 -7.37
C LEU A 9 -40.54 -17.90 -8.39
N ASN A 10 -41.06 -19.09 -8.08
CA ASN A 10 -41.95 -19.85 -8.96
C ASN A 10 -43.39 -19.29 -9.03
N VAL A 11 -43.83 -18.54 -8.01
CA VAL A 11 -45.20 -18.01 -7.89
C VAL A 11 -45.42 -16.70 -8.66
N LYS A 12 -44.36 -16.03 -9.14
CA LYS A 12 -44.46 -14.68 -9.75
C LYS A 12 -44.05 -14.57 -11.22
N GLY A 13 -43.79 -15.69 -11.92
CA GLY A 13 -43.40 -15.65 -13.33
C GLY A 13 -42.09 -14.87 -13.59
N LEU A 14 -41.27 -14.69 -12.54
CA LEU A 14 -39.98 -14.01 -12.64
C LEU A 14 -39.01 -14.92 -13.38
N ASN A 15 -38.79 -14.60 -14.65
CA ASN A 15 -37.89 -15.33 -15.52
C ASN A 15 -36.46 -15.27 -14.93
N LEU A 16 -35.93 -16.42 -14.54
CA LEU A 16 -34.60 -16.62 -13.95
C LEU A 16 -33.49 -15.87 -14.73
N ARG A 17 -33.62 -15.75 -16.05
CA ARG A 17 -32.69 -15.00 -16.91
C ARG A 17 -32.61 -13.52 -16.54
N TYR A 18 -33.70 -12.90 -16.10
CA TYR A 18 -33.70 -11.50 -15.66
C TYR A 18 -33.02 -11.34 -14.30
N LEU A 19 -33.23 -12.30 -13.38
CA LEU A 19 -32.59 -12.26 -12.07
C LEU A 19 -31.06 -12.39 -12.17
N TRP A 20 -30.56 -13.27 -13.03
CA TRP A 20 -29.12 -13.37 -13.30
C TRP A 20 -28.56 -12.07 -13.89
N LYS A 21 -29.24 -11.47 -14.87
CA LYS A 21 -28.84 -10.17 -15.43
C LYS A 21 -28.79 -9.06 -14.36
N LEU A 22 -29.76 -9.02 -13.45
CA LEU A 22 -29.77 -8.03 -12.37
C LEU A 22 -28.62 -8.26 -11.38
N LEU A 23 -28.31 -9.52 -11.07
CA LEU A 23 -27.15 -9.86 -10.22
C LEU A 23 -25.84 -9.42 -10.89
N ASP A 24 -25.67 -9.69 -12.18
CA ASP A 24 -24.48 -9.28 -12.92
C ASP A 24 -24.31 -7.75 -12.95
N ILE A 25 -25.40 -7.02 -13.19
CA ILE A 25 -25.41 -5.54 -13.14
C ILE A 25 -24.99 -5.05 -11.75
N ASN A 26 -25.54 -5.62 -10.68
CA ASN A 26 -25.17 -5.23 -9.32
C ASN A 26 -23.70 -5.52 -9.00
N ASN A 27 -23.17 -6.66 -9.45
CA ASN A 27 -21.76 -7.00 -9.29
C ASN A 27 -20.87 -6.01 -10.05
N GLN A 28 -21.23 -5.65 -11.28
CA GLN A 28 -20.50 -4.66 -12.08
C GLN A 28 -20.54 -3.27 -11.44
N LEU A 29 -21.70 -2.83 -10.95
CA LEU A 29 -21.83 -1.54 -10.25
C LEU A 29 -20.97 -1.50 -8.97
N THR A 30 -20.99 -2.58 -8.19
CA THR A 30 -20.18 -2.69 -6.97
C THR A 30 -18.69 -2.66 -7.29
N ALA A 31 -18.26 -3.40 -8.32
CA ALA A 31 -16.87 -3.38 -8.77
C ALA A 31 -16.44 -1.99 -9.26
N GLY A 32 -17.28 -1.32 -10.06
CA GLY A 32 -17.03 0.05 -10.53
C GLY A 32 -16.93 1.06 -9.38
N PHE A 33 -17.81 0.97 -8.39
CA PHE A 33 -17.77 1.85 -7.22
C PHE A 33 -16.51 1.63 -6.38
N ASN A 34 -16.10 0.37 -6.19
CA ASN A 34 -14.85 0.04 -5.49
C ASN A 34 -13.62 0.59 -6.22
N GLN A 35 -13.58 0.46 -7.56
CA GLN A 35 -12.50 1.01 -8.36
C GLN A 35 -12.43 2.54 -8.27
N MET A 36 -13.58 3.23 -8.33
CA MET A 36 -13.64 4.68 -8.15
C MET A 36 -13.13 5.11 -6.77
N ASN A 37 -13.54 4.42 -5.71
CA ASN A 37 -13.09 4.74 -4.35
C ASN A 37 -11.58 4.54 -4.20
N GLN A 38 -11.01 3.50 -4.80
CA GLN A 38 -9.56 3.30 -4.83
C GLN A 38 -8.85 4.42 -5.58
N GLN A 39 -9.33 4.80 -6.77
CA GLN A 39 -8.75 5.91 -7.54
C GLN A 39 -8.81 7.24 -6.78
N LEU A 40 -9.92 7.51 -6.09
CA LEU A 40 -10.05 8.69 -5.24
C LEU A 40 -9.05 8.67 -4.08
N ALA A 41 -8.90 7.53 -3.41
CA ALA A 41 -7.91 7.38 -2.33
C ALA A 41 -6.48 7.65 -2.83
N VAL A 42 -6.13 7.14 -4.02
CA VAL A 42 -4.83 7.38 -4.66
C VAL A 42 -4.66 8.86 -4.99
N ALA A 43 -5.65 9.50 -5.61
CA ALA A 43 -5.59 10.92 -5.95
C ALA A 43 -5.41 11.81 -4.71
N LEU A 44 -6.11 11.50 -3.61
CA LEU A 44 -5.95 12.19 -2.33
C LEU A 44 -4.57 11.97 -1.73
N ALA A 45 -4.03 10.74 -1.79
CA ALA A 45 -2.68 10.44 -1.33
C ALA A 45 -1.63 11.23 -2.13
N ILE A 46 -1.73 11.27 -3.46
CA ILE A 46 -0.86 12.06 -4.34
C ILE A 46 -0.92 13.54 -3.99
N SER A 47 -2.12 14.11 -3.85
CA SER A 47 -2.30 15.51 -3.48
C SER A 47 -1.66 15.85 -2.13
N ARG A 48 -1.82 14.97 -1.12
CA ARG A 48 -1.15 15.12 0.18
C ARG A 48 0.36 15.01 0.05
N ASN A 49 0.86 14.07 -0.76
CA ASN A 49 2.28 13.89 -1.00
C ASN A 49 2.90 15.12 -1.66
N THR A 50 2.23 15.80 -2.60
CA THR A 50 2.73 17.06 -3.16
C THR A 50 3.01 18.09 -2.07
N ARG A 51 2.11 18.22 -1.08
CA ARG A 51 2.31 19.12 0.05
C ARG A 51 3.44 18.66 0.98
N VAL A 52 3.54 17.36 1.24
CA VAL A 52 4.61 16.78 2.06
C VAL A 52 5.97 16.96 1.38
N LEU A 53 6.09 16.70 0.09
CA LEU A 53 7.30 16.91 -0.70
C LEU A 53 7.72 18.37 -0.68
N ALA A 54 6.79 19.30 -0.89
CA ALA A 54 7.08 20.73 -0.79
C ALA A 54 7.61 21.11 0.61
N HIS A 55 7.03 20.56 1.68
CA HIS A 55 7.54 20.74 3.04
C HIS A 55 8.94 20.14 3.21
N ASN A 56 9.15 18.89 2.78
CA ASN A 56 10.42 18.19 2.95
C ASN A 56 11.56 18.86 2.16
N ARG A 57 11.29 19.40 0.97
CA ARG A 57 12.25 20.17 0.16
C ARG A 57 12.72 21.47 0.81
N LEU A 58 11.90 22.07 1.68
CA LEU A 58 12.25 23.33 2.37
C LEU A 58 13.16 23.10 3.58
N HIS A 59 13.36 21.85 3.99
CA HIS A 59 14.18 21.50 5.14
C HIS A 59 15.42 20.74 4.69
N ASP A 60 16.59 21.38 4.80
CA ASP A 60 17.89 20.74 4.51
C ASP A 60 18.31 19.71 5.57
N VAL A 61 17.52 19.56 6.65
CA VAL A 61 17.82 18.66 7.76
C VAL A 61 16.86 17.47 7.73
N PRO A 62 17.36 16.23 7.54
CA PRO A 62 16.53 15.03 7.46
C PRO A 62 15.63 14.79 8.69
N ARG A 63 15.96 15.39 9.84
CA ARG A 63 15.20 15.34 11.10
C ARG A 63 13.83 16.01 11.05
N ALA A 64 13.51 16.75 9.97
CA ALA A 64 12.23 17.42 9.78
C ALA A 64 11.35 16.74 8.71
N TYR A 65 11.79 15.64 8.10
CA TYR A 65 11.01 15.00 7.04
C TYR A 65 9.72 14.39 7.57
N ARG A 66 8.66 14.55 6.78
CA ARG A 66 7.38 13.88 7.00
C ARG A 66 7.29 12.68 6.06
N PRO A 67 6.68 11.57 6.51
CA PRO A 67 6.47 10.42 5.64
C PRO A 67 5.50 10.76 4.51
N LEU A 68 5.68 10.09 3.39
CA LEU A 68 4.71 10.12 2.30
C LEU A 68 3.55 9.18 2.61
N TYR A 69 2.39 9.53 2.09
CA TYR A 69 1.22 8.68 2.07
C TYR A 69 1.36 7.61 1.00
N LYS A 70 0.96 6.39 1.31
CA LYS A 70 0.97 5.26 0.39
C LYS A 70 0.04 5.50 -0.80
N THR A 71 0.55 5.28 -2.01
CA THR A 71 -0.19 5.48 -3.28
C THR A 71 -0.49 4.16 -4.01
N ILE A 72 0.23 3.09 -3.71
CA ILE A 72 0.06 1.78 -4.35
C ILE A 72 -0.56 0.80 -3.34
N PRO A 73 -1.66 0.10 -3.68
CA PRO A 73 -2.27 -0.89 -2.78
C PRO A 73 -1.42 -2.16 -2.62
N GLY A 74 -1.59 -2.85 -1.48
CA GLY A 74 -0.87 -4.09 -1.13
C GLY A 74 0.40 -3.84 -0.30
N ASN A 75 1.26 -4.85 -0.18
CA ASN A 75 2.57 -4.76 0.50
C ASN A 75 3.74 -5.14 -0.42
N GLY A 76 4.93 -4.65 -0.10
CA GLY A 76 6.19 -4.89 -0.81
C GLY A 76 6.97 -6.12 -0.34
N LEU A 77 6.35 -7.08 0.35
CA LEU A 77 7.06 -8.25 0.91
C LEU A 77 7.78 -9.05 -0.17
N ASN A 78 7.14 -9.26 -1.33
CA ASN A 78 7.78 -9.97 -2.44
C ASN A 78 9.06 -9.26 -2.89
N LEU A 79 9.02 -7.93 -3.00
CA LEU A 79 10.18 -7.12 -3.35
C LEU A 79 11.27 -7.22 -2.27
N ALA A 80 10.89 -7.06 -1.00
CA ALA A 80 11.81 -7.16 0.13
C ALA A 80 12.48 -8.54 0.19
N ASN A 81 11.73 -9.61 -0.08
CA ASN A 81 12.27 -10.97 -0.17
C ASN A 81 13.31 -11.10 -1.29
N HIS A 82 13.06 -10.54 -2.47
CA HIS A 82 14.04 -10.60 -3.57
C HIS A 82 15.34 -9.88 -3.23
N ILE A 83 15.29 -8.78 -2.46
CA ILE A 83 16.46 -8.00 -2.08
C ILE A 83 17.21 -8.67 -0.90
N TYR A 84 16.48 -9.20 0.09
CA TYR A 84 17.06 -9.58 1.37
C TYR A 84 17.02 -11.07 1.72
N ALA A 85 16.48 -11.94 0.85
CA ALA A 85 16.34 -13.38 1.14
C ALA A 85 17.67 -14.09 1.50
N ASN A 86 18.82 -13.57 1.06
CA ASN A 86 20.12 -14.19 1.34
C ASN A 86 20.82 -13.61 2.59
N PHE A 87 20.21 -12.67 3.31
CA PHE A 87 20.79 -12.08 4.50
C PHE A 87 20.38 -12.86 5.75
N ALA A 88 21.36 -13.50 6.41
CA ALA A 88 21.15 -14.39 7.56
C ALA A 88 20.40 -13.75 8.75
N ASN A 89 20.43 -12.42 8.87
CA ASN A 89 19.85 -11.67 10.00
C ASN A 89 18.56 -10.91 9.64
N VAL A 90 18.00 -11.12 8.44
CA VAL A 90 16.85 -10.36 7.94
C VAL A 90 15.60 -11.23 7.75
N GLN A 91 15.72 -12.54 7.94
CA GLN A 91 14.59 -13.48 7.78
C GLN A 91 13.46 -13.22 8.78
N ASP A 92 13.79 -12.91 10.03
CA ASP A 92 12.79 -12.68 11.09
C ASP A 92 12.00 -11.38 10.93
N ILE A 93 12.40 -10.52 9.98
CA ILE A 93 11.76 -9.22 9.71
C ILE A 93 11.09 -9.15 8.33
N LEU A 94 11.26 -10.18 7.49
CA LEU A 94 10.55 -10.39 6.22
C LEU A 94 9.19 -11.03 6.48
N ILE A 95 8.38 -10.38 7.32
CA ILE A 95 7.06 -10.86 7.71
C ILE A 95 6.01 -9.99 7.02
N ALA A 96 4.98 -10.64 6.47
CA ALA A 96 3.81 -9.93 5.96
C ALA A 96 3.16 -9.10 7.08
N PRO A 97 2.75 -7.86 6.82
CA PRO A 97 1.98 -7.11 7.80
C PRO A 97 0.65 -7.83 8.06
N ALA A 98 0.18 -7.78 9.32
CA ALA A 98 -1.08 -8.42 9.72
C ALA A 98 -2.28 -7.90 8.91
N GLU A 99 -2.23 -6.63 8.51
CA GLU A 99 -3.17 -6.00 7.61
C GLU A 99 -2.43 -5.35 6.45
N GLU A 100 -2.96 -5.48 5.24
CA GLU A 100 -2.39 -4.84 4.05
C GLU A 100 -2.39 -3.31 4.24
N PRO A 101 -1.26 -2.62 4.04
CA PRO A 101 -1.21 -1.19 4.24
C PRO A 101 -2.15 -0.49 3.24
N ALA A 102 -3.11 0.26 3.76
CA ALA A 102 -4.12 0.92 2.94
C ALA A 102 -3.55 2.16 2.24
N VAL A 103 -4.01 2.42 1.01
CA VAL A 103 -3.71 3.67 0.30
C VAL A 103 -4.15 4.87 1.13
N GLY A 104 -3.34 5.92 1.17
CA GLY A 104 -3.61 7.13 1.96
C GLY A 104 -3.28 7.01 3.45
N THR A 105 -2.56 5.95 3.85
CA THR A 105 -1.94 5.83 5.18
C THR A 105 -0.44 6.13 5.14
N VAL A 106 0.18 6.31 6.32
CA VAL A 106 1.62 6.53 6.49
C VAL A 106 2.23 5.37 7.29
N PRO A 107 3.55 5.09 7.18
CA PRO A 107 4.16 3.99 7.89
C PRO A 107 4.05 4.18 9.41
N PRO A 108 3.62 3.16 10.17
CA PRO A 108 3.28 3.29 11.59
C PRO A 108 4.48 3.63 12.48
N ASN A 109 5.70 3.28 12.05
CA ASN A 109 6.94 3.50 12.81
C ASN A 109 7.91 4.42 12.08
N PHE A 110 7.41 5.40 11.33
CA PHE A 110 8.28 6.38 10.69
C PHE A 110 9.00 7.24 11.74
N SER A 111 10.32 7.19 11.74
CA SER A 111 11.14 8.01 12.63
C SER A 111 11.91 9.05 11.80
N THR A 112 11.97 10.29 12.30
CA THR A 112 12.75 11.33 11.64
C THR A 112 14.25 11.21 11.94
N ASN A 113 14.64 10.30 12.83
CA ASN A 113 16.03 10.08 13.21
C ASN A 113 16.69 8.98 12.35
N PHE A 114 17.01 9.29 11.09
CA PHE A 114 17.58 8.30 10.16
C PHE A 114 18.93 7.72 10.62
N SER A 115 19.71 8.42 11.45
CA SER A 115 20.95 7.85 11.99
C SER A 115 20.73 6.68 12.95
N ALA A 116 19.51 6.51 13.45
CA ALA A 116 19.12 5.37 14.28
C ALA A 116 18.45 4.24 13.47
N TYR A 117 18.32 4.39 12.15
CA TYR A 117 17.68 3.37 11.33
C TYR A 117 18.56 2.14 11.21
N THR A 118 17.92 1.00 11.44
CA THR A 118 18.50 -0.32 11.20
C THR A 118 18.08 -0.83 9.84
N THR A 119 18.73 -1.90 9.36
CA THR A 119 18.26 -2.63 8.16
C THR A 119 16.80 -3.06 8.29
N ALA A 120 16.34 -3.37 9.51
CA ALA A 120 14.95 -3.74 9.77
C ALA A 120 13.96 -2.61 9.47
N ASP A 121 14.34 -1.37 9.75
CA ASP A 121 13.49 -0.21 9.50
C ASP A 121 13.34 0.04 7.99
N PHE A 122 14.41 -0.16 7.22
CA PHE A 122 14.35 -0.08 5.75
C PHE A 122 13.48 -1.19 5.15
N VAL A 123 13.65 -2.43 5.60
CA VAL A 123 12.83 -3.56 5.16
C VAL A 123 11.35 -3.28 5.41
N ARG A 124 11.00 -2.79 6.59
CA ARG A 124 9.62 -2.39 6.91
C ARG A 124 9.10 -1.27 6.02
N LEU A 125 9.94 -0.30 5.66
CA LEU A 125 9.55 0.78 4.74
C LEU A 125 9.36 0.28 3.30
N ILE A 126 10.19 -0.64 2.81
CA ILE A 126 10.01 -1.29 1.49
C ILE A 126 8.70 -2.07 1.48
N ILE A 127 8.45 -2.87 2.53
CA ILE A 127 7.19 -3.62 2.67
C ILE A 127 6.00 -2.65 2.73
N PHE A 128 6.12 -1.52 3.40
CA PHE A 128 5.03 -0.55 3.51
C PHE A 128 4.77 0.19 2.19
N TYR A 129 5.78 0.70 1.50
CA TYR A 129 5.57 1.55 0.32
C TYR A 129 5.31 0.77 -0.98
N ASN A 130 5.61 -0.53 -1.02
CA ASN A 130 5.58 -1.39 -2.23
C ASN A 130 6.53 -0.95 -3.34
N GLU A 131 7.30 0.10 -3.10
CA GLU A 131 8.24 0.64 -4.07
C GLU A 131 9.65 0.39 -3.60
N ASP A 132 10.47 0.08 -4.59
CA ASP A 132 11.89 0.22 -4.48
C ASP A 132 12.21 1.71 -4.59
N PHE A 133 12.46 2.41 -3.48
CA PHE A 133 13.02 3.77 -3.51
C PHE A 133 14.48 3.80 -4.02
N GLY A 134 14.88 2.77 -4.79
CA GLY A 134 16.17 2.57 -5.43
C GLY A 134 17.12 1.67 -4.64
N ILE A 135 16.68 1.06 -3.54
CA ILE A 135 17.46 0.14 -2.71
C ILE A 135 17.68 -1.20 -3.42
N VAL A 136 18.94 -1.58 -3.55
CA VAL A 136 19.36 -2.82 -4.20
C VAL A 136 20.17 -3.71 -3.26
N VAL A 137 20.33 -4.97 -3.66
CA VAL A 137 21.18 -5.94 -2.95
C VAL A 137 22.60 -5.38 -2.82
N GLY A 138 23.12 -5.35 -1.59
CA GLY A 138 24.49 -4.89 -1.30
C GLY A 138 24.60 -3.40 -0.95
N ASP A 139 23.49 -2.64 -0.95
CA ASP A 139 23.50 -1.29 -0.42
C ASP A 139 23.95 -1.25 1.05
N THR A 140 24.77 -0.26 1.37
CA THR A 140 25.10 0.09 2.76
C THR A 140 23.94 0.85 3.40
N ILE A 141 23.90 0.89 4.74
CA ILE A 141 22.90 1.70 5.48
C ILE A 141 22.92 3.16 5.01
N GLU A 142 24.11 3.73 4.79
CA GLU A 142 24.25 5.11 4.30
C GLU A 142 23.64 5.29 2.89
N SER A 143 23.89 4.37 1.96
CA SER A 143 23.27 4.38 0.63
C SER A 143 21.74 4.33 0.72
N SER A 144 21.21 3.44 1.56
CA SER A 144 19.78 3.32 1.80
C SER A 144 19.17 4.58 2.42
N ILE A 145 19.86 5.25 3.35
CA ILE A 145 19.45 6.56 3.90
C ILE A 145 19.37 7.59 2.78
N ASN A 146 20.40 7.70 1.94
CA ASN A 146 20.44 8.69 0.87
C ASN A 146 19.31 8.49 -0.15
N LYS A 147 19.03 7.23 -0.50
CA LYS A 147 17.92 6.86 -1.39
C LYS A 147 16.56 7.17 -0.78
N LEU A 148 16.36 6.85 0.50
CA LEU A 148 15.14 7.21 1.23
C LEU A 148 14.95 8.73 1.31
N CYS A 149 16.02 9.49 1.61
CA CYS A 149 15.98 10.95 1.62
C CYS A 149 15.61 11.52 0.24
N GLY A 150 16.18 10.96 -0.83
CA GLY A 150 15.80 11.27 -2.20
C GLY A 150 14.30 11.03 -2.45
N PHE A 151 13.79 9.85 -2.11
CA PHE A 151 12.37 9.54 -2.25
C PHE A 151 11.46 10.48 -1.45
N LEU A 152 11.86 10.90 -0.25
CA LEU A 152 11.08 11.81 0.59
C LEU A 152 11.12 13.27 0.11
N THR A 153 11.95 13.60 -0.89
CA THR A 153 12.16 14.96 -1.38
C THR A 153 11.84 15.13 -2.86
N TYR A 154 11.79 14.07 -3.67
CA TYR A 154 11.56 14.16 -5.12
C TYR A 154 10.17 13.70 -5.56
#